data_AF-A0A950IUC9-F1
#
_entry.id   AF-A0A950IUC9-F1
#
_cell.length_a   1.000
_cell.length_b   1.000
_cell.length_c   1.000
_cell.angle_alpha   90.00
_cell.angle_beta   90.00
_cell.angle_gamma   90.00
#
_symmetry.space_group_name_H-M   'P 1'
#
loop_
_entity.id
_entity.type
_entity.pdbx_description
1 polymer ?
#
loop_
_entity_poly.entity_id
_entity_poly.type
_entity_poly.pdbx_seq_one_letter_code
_entity_poly.pdbx_strand_id
1 'polypeptide(L)' 'MPALAPEIGRIEGPSRKVFEQYLRGLIEMVGKQVGRDRAISAIALCVGGLMLARAAEDPKLSDRILSACRAAVIQDSAEA' A
#
# COMPACT_ATOMS: atom_id res chain seq x y z
N MET A 1 -0.74 -4.17 8.45
CA MET A 1 -0.80 -2.82 7.83
C MET A 1 -2.13 -2.57 7.12
N PRO A 2 -2.56 -3.33 6.09
CA PRO A 2 -3.77 -2.99 5.30
C PRO A 2 -5.08 -3.07 6.09
N ALA A 3 -5.29 -4.16 6.83
CA ALA A 3 -6.53 -4.39 7.56
C ALA A 3 -6.74 -3.42 8.75
N LEU A 4 -5.66 -2.87 9.31
CA LEU A 4 -5.71 -1.99 10.48
C LEU A 4 -5.85 -0.50 10.11
N ALA A 5 -5.53 -0.12 8.86
CA ALA A 5 -5.58 1.29 8.46
C ALA A 5 -6.96 1.94 8.62
N PRO A 6 -8.09 1.28 8.27
CA PRO A 6 -9.43 1.84 8.47
C PRO A 6 -9.80 2.00 9.96
N GLU A 7 -9.34 1.09 10.81
CA GLU A 7 -9.61 1.13 12.25
C GLU A 7 -8.77 2.22 12.94
N ILE A 8 -7.48 2.30 12.61
CA ILE A 8 -6.59 3.37 13.11
C ILE A 8 -7.09 4.76 12.69
N GLY A 9 -7.65 4.89 11.47
CA GLY A 9 -8.22 6.15 11.00
C GLY A 9 -9.41 6.66 11.83
N ARG A 10 -10.09 5.76 12.55
CA ARG A 10 -11.23 6.10 13.43
C ARG A 10 -10.82 6.40 14.88
N ILE A 11 -9.56 6.17 15.23
CA ILE A 11 -9.05 6.32 16.60
C ILE A 11 -8.14 7.55 16.68
N GLU A 12 -8.34 8.39 17.69
CA GLU A 12 -7.42 9.48 18.02
C GLU A 12 -6.38 9.02 19.06
N GLY A 13 -5.22 9.68 19.09
CA GLY A 13 -4.24 9.49 20.17
C GLY A 13 -3.05 8.59 19.82
N PRO A 14 -2.42 7.93 20.83
CA PRO A 14 -1.10 7.31 20.71
C PRO A 14 -0.97 6.28 19.59
N SER A 15 -2.01 5.47 19.35
CA SER A 15 -1.99 4.43 18.31
C SER A 15 -1.86 5.00 16.90
N ARG A 16 -2.49 6.16 16.64
CA ARG A 16 -2.38 6.86 15.34
C ARG A 16 -0.95 7.36 15.09
N LYS A 17 -0.29 7.87 16.14
CA LYS A 17 1.11 8.31 16.08
C LYS A 17 2.07 7.14 15.81
N VAL A 18 1.87 6.02 16.50
CA VAL A 18 2.69 4.81 16.31
C VAL A 18 2.53 4.29 14.88
N PHE A 19 1.30 4.21 14.36
CA PHE A 19 1.06 3.81 12.97
C PHE A 19 1.76 4.73 11.97
N GLU A 20 1.71 6.05 12.18
CA GLU A 20 2.40 7.01 11.32
C GLU A 20 3.92 6.82 11.35
N GLN A 21 4.52 6.55 12.51
CA GLN A 21 5.96 6.27 12.62
C GLN A 21 6.36 5.02 11.83
N TYR A 22 5.59 3.94 11.94
CA TYR A 22 5.82 2.74 11.13
C TYR A 22 5.68 3.01 9.64
N LEU A 23 4.65 3.77 9.23
CA LEU A 23 4.44 4.13 7.83
C LEU A 23 5.61 4.96 7.28
N ARG A 24 6.11 5.94 8.05
CA ARG A 24 7.29 6.73 7.69
C ARG A 24 8.53 5.86 7.52
N GLY A 25 8.76 4.91 8.44
CA GLY A 25 9.88 3.97 8.34
C GLY A 25 9.81 3.08 7.08
N LEU A 26 8.60 2.63 6.73
CA LEU A 26 8.35 1.86 5.50
C LEU A 26 8.62 2.69 4.24
N ILE A 27 8.13 3.94 4.21
CA ILE A 27 8.37 4.87 3.09
C ILE A 27 9.87 5.13 2.92
N GLU A 28 10.60 5.37 4.00
CA GLU A 28 12.06 5.59 3.91
C GLU A 28 12.81 4.34 3.46
N MET A 29 12.43 3.18 3.96
CA MET A 29 13.07 1.92 3.58
C MET A 29 12.93 1.65 2.07
N VAL A 30 11.72 1.80 1.53
CA VAL A 30 11.43 1.59 0.10
C VAL A 30 11.97 2.74 -0.74
N GLY A 31 11.84 3.97 -0.25
CA GLY A 31 12.26 5.20 -0.93
C GLY A 31 13.76 5.25 -1.23
N LYS A 32 14.59 4.57 -0.44
CA LYS A 32 16.03 4.38 -0.73
C LYS A 32 16.30 3.72 -2.08
N GLN A 33 15.38 2.92 -2.60
CA GLN A 33 15.55 2.19 -3.85
C GLN A 33 14.85 2.87 -5.03
N VAL A 34 13.67 3.44 -4.82
CA VAL A 34 12.79 3.92 -5.91
C VAL A 34 12.45 5.41 -5.86
N GLY A 35 12.94 6.13 -4.85
CA GLY A 35 12.53 7.51 -4.57
C GLY A 35 11.28 7.58 -3.68
N ARG A 36 11.16 8.67 -2.93
CA ARG A 36 10.14 8.80 -1.86
C ARG A 36 8.71 8.78 -2.38
N ASP A 37 8.42 9.51 -3.45
CA ASP A 37 7.05 9.60 -3.98
C ASP A 37 6.61 8.29 -4.64
N ARG A 38 7.51 7.60 -5.34
CA ARG A 38 7.27 6.25 -5.86
C ARG A 38 7.08 5.21 -4.75
N ALA A 39 7.81 5.35 -3.64
CA ALA A 39 7.58 4.48 -2.48
C ALA A 39 6.18 4.69 -1.89
N ILE A 40 5.71 5.94 -1.80
CA ILE A 40 4.36 6.25 -1.32
C ILE A 40 3.31 5.65 -2.26
N SER A 41 3.43 5.87 -3.57
CA SER A 41 2.47 5.34 -4.56
C SER A 41 2.45 3.81 -4.54
N ALA A 42 3.62 3.16 -4.50
CA ALA A 42 3.74 1.71 -4.44
C ALA A 42 3.12 1.10 -3.18
N ILE A 43 3.40 1.68 -2.00
CA ILE A 43 2.82 1.22 -0.74
C ILE A 43 1.29 1.41 -0.75
N ALA A 44 0.80 2.55 -1.25
CA ALA A 44 -0.63 2.82 -1.35
C ALA A 44 -1.34 1.83 -2.30
N LEU A 45 -0.75 1.54 -3.46
CA LEU A 45 -1.26 0.57 -4.44
C LEU A 45 -1.27 -0.86 -3.87
N CYS A 46 -0.21 -1.27 -3.17
CA CYS A 46 -0.15 -2.58 -2.51
C CYS A 46 -1.25 -2.74 -1.46
N VAL A 47 -1.45 -1.74 -0.60
CA VAL A 47 -2.47 -1.76 0.46
C VAL A 47 -3.88 -1.73 -0.14
N GLY A 48 -4.17 -0.77 -1.01
CA GLY A 48 -5.48 -0.61 -1.63
C GLY A 48 -5.85 -1.77 -2.55
N GLY A 49 -4.90 -2.25 -3.36
CA GLY A 49 -5.07 -3.41 -4.24
C GLY A 49 -5.40 -4.67 -3.46
N LEU A 50 -4.70 -4.93 -2.34
CA LEU A 50 -5.01 -6.06 -1.47
C LEU A 50 -6.40 -5.94 -0.83
N MET A 51 -6.80 -4.74 -0.38
CA MET A 51 -8.13 -4.52 0.20
C MET A 51 -9.24 -4.77 -0.82
N LEU A 52 -9.11 -4.24 -2.04
CA LEU A 52 -10.08 -4.46 -3.12
C LEU A 52 -10.14 -5.93 -3.54
N ALA A 53 -9.00 -6.59 -3.69
CA ALA A 53 -8.95 -8.01 -4.03
C ALA A 53 -9.64 -8.88 -2.97
N ARG A 54 -9.54 -8.52 -1.68
CA ARG A 54 -10.22 -9.23 -0.59
C ARG A 54 -11.72 -8.95 -0.51
N ALA A 55 -12.16 -7.80 -1.01
CA ALA A 55 -13.58 -7.44 -1.08
C ALA A 55 -14.29 -8.07 -2.29
N ALA A 56 -13.54 -8.50 -3.31
CA ALA A 56 -14.11 -9.14 -4.50
C ALA A 56 -14.60 -10.56 -4.19
N GLU A 57 -15.84 -10.87 -4.58
CA GLU A 57 -16.43 -12.21 -4.47
C GLU A 57 -15.88 -13.18 -5.53
N ASP A 58 -15.66 -12.69 -6.77
CA ASP A 58 -15.10 -13.50 -7.86
C ASP A 58 -13.58 -13.66 -7.70
N PRO A 59 -13.05 -14.90 -7.56
CA PRO A 59 -11.62 -15.15 -7.46
C PRO A 59 -10.84 -14.64 -8.67
N LYS A 60 -11.40 -14.70 -9.88
CA LYS A 60 -10.72 -14.22 -11.10
C LYS A 60 -10.54 -12.71 -11.08
N LEU A 61 -11.55 -11.98 -10.58
CA LEU A 61 -11.45 -10.54 -10.38
C LEU A 61 -10.43 -10.20 -9.30
N SER A 62 -10.42 -10.94 -8.19
CA SER A 62 -9.44 -10.80 -7.10
C SER A 62 -8.01 -10.90 -7.65
N ASP A 63 -7.71 -11.96 -8.41
CA ASP A 63 -6.39 -12.19 -9.02
C ASP A 63 -6.03 -11.09 -10.01
N ARG A 64 -7.00 -10.63 -10.83
CA ARG A 64 -6.79 -9.57 -11.80
C ARG A 64 -6.47 -8.23 -11.14
N ILE A 65 -7.10 -7.89 -10.02
CA ILE A 65 -6.78 -6.68 -9.23
C ILE A 65 -5.34 -6.76 -8.74
N LEU A 66 -4.95 -7.87 -8.10
CA LEU A 66 -3.59 -8.05 -7.58
C LEU A 66 -2.54 -7.97 -8.69
N SER A 67 -2.80 -8.60 -9.83
CA SER A 67 -1.91 -8.57 -10.99
C SER A 67 -1.76 -7.16 -11.56
N ALA A 68 -2.86 -6.42 -11.72
CA ALA A 68 -2.84 -5.06 -12.26
C ALA A 68 -2.07 -4.10 -11.33
N CYS A 69 -2.32 -4.15 -10.02
CA CYS A 69 -1.59 -3.32 -9.06
C CYS A 69 -0.09 -3.62 -9.06
N ARG A 70 0.29 -4.91 -9.13
CA ARG A 70 1.69 -5.31 -9.22
C ARG A 70 2.36 -4.78 -10.50
N ALA A 71 1.70 -4.92 -11.64
CA ALA A 71 2.23 -4.46 -12.92
C ALA A 71 2.47 -2.94 -12.91
N ALA A 72 1.51 -2.17 -12.41
CA ALA A 72 1.62 -0.71 -12.32
C ALA A 72 2.85 -0.26 -11.51
N VAL A 73 3.13 -0.90 -10.36
CA VAL A 73 4.30 -0.58 -9.54
C VAL A 73 5.62 -0.94 -10.25
N ILE A 74 5.67 -2.09 -10.92
CA ILE A 74 6.88 -2.53 -11.64
C ILE A 74 7.16 -1.63 -12.86
N GLN A 75 6.12 -1.23 -13.60
CA GLN A 75 6.27 -0.35 -14.77
C GLN A 75 6.70 1.07 -14.36
N ASP A 76 6.14 1.62 -13.29
CA ASP A 76 6.56 2.92 -12.73
C ASP A 76 8.04 2.90 -12.25
N SER A 77 8.54 1.72 -11.87
CA SER A 77 9.95 1.51 -11.52
C SER A 77 10.89 1.44 -12.72
N ALA A 78 10.38 1.14 -13.92
CA ALA A 78 11.19 0.94 -15.13
C ALA A 78 11.42 2.25 -15.92
N GLU A 79 10.63 3.29 -15.67
CA GLU A 79 10.78 4.63 -16.26
C GLU A 79 11.67 5.54 -15.38
N ALA A 80 12.60 4.95 -14.62
CA ALA A 80 13.44 5.59 -13.60
C ALA A 80 14.90 5.72 -14.02
#